data_AF-A0A0F9JXS5-F1
#
_entry.id   AF-A0A0F9JXS5-F1
#
_cell.length_a   1.000
_cell.length_b   1.000
_cell.length_c   1.000
_cell.angle_alpha   90.00
_cell.angle_beta   90.00
_cell.angle_gamma   90.00
#
_symmetry.space_group_name_H-M   'P 1'
#
loop_
_entity.id
_entity.type
_entity.pdbx_description
1 polymer ?
#
loop_
_entity_poly.entity_id
_entity_poly.type
_entity_poly.pdbx_seq_one_letter_code
_entity_poly.pdbx_strand_id
1 'polypeptide(L)'
;MKADLSDEKLAKWAALCEAATPGPWSVEPDGECPVLVAAVAPGARVFADPPGGSYPYNDRLLIAEQRTAMPALLAEVERLKRSLAESGTLIDVLKHQLDELGSQINP
;
A
#
# COMPACT_ATOMS: atom_id res chain seq x y z
N MET A 1 -15.38 1.38 -7.78
CA MET A 1 -14.75 0.08 -7.45
C MET A 1 -14.19 0.18 -6.04
N LYS A 2 -14.57 -0.69 -5.10
CA LYS A 2 -13.93 -0.70 -3.76
C LYS A 2 -12.57 -1.37 -3.89
N ALA A 3 -11.53 -0.74 -3.34
CA ALA A 3 -10.23 -1.38 -3.27
C ALA A 3 -10.32 -2.63 -2.38
N ASP A 4 -9.81 -3.76 -2.87
CA ASP A 4 -9.68 -4.98 -2.09
C ASP A 4 -8.39 -4.89 -1.26
N LEU A 5 -8.56 -4.71 0.06
CA LEU A 5 -7.51 -4.54 1.06
C LEU A 5 -7.42 -5.74 2.03
N SER A 6 -7.72 -6.93 1.51
CA SER A 6 -7.53 -8.20 2.22
C SER A 6 -6.08 -8.38 2.68
N ASP A 7 -5.88 -9.10 3.79
CA ASP A 7 -4.55 -9.40 4.34
C ASP A 7 -3.65 -10.08 3.31
N GLU A 8 -4.22 -11.00 2.52
CA GLU A 8 -3.49 -11.69 1.45
C GLU A 8 -2.94 -10.71 0.40
N LYS A 9 -3.74 -9.71 -0.02
CA LYS A 9 -3.28 -8.70 -0.97
C LYS A 9 -2.22 -7.78 -0.40
N LEU A 10 -2.40 -7.34 0.85
CA LEU A 10 -1.41 -6.49 1.52
C LEU A 10 -0.09 -7.24 1.70
N ALA A 11 -0.14 -8.51 2.12
CA ALA A 11 1.04 -9.37 2.25
C ALA A 11 1.74 -9.58 0.89
N LYS A 12 0.98 -9.78 -0.17
CA LYS A 12 1.53 -9.87 -1.53
C LYS A 12 2.26 -8.59 -1.94
N TRP A 13 1.68 -7.42 -1.69
CA TRP A 13 2.32 -6.14 -2.02
C TRP A 13 3.54 -5.86 -1.14
N ALA A 14 3.51 -6.23 0.13
CA ALA A 14 4.67 -6.15 1.02
C ALA A 14 5.81 -7.02 0.49
N ALA A 15 5.53 -8.27 0.12
CA ALA A 15 6.54 -9.17 -0.45
C ALA A 15 7.16 -8.62 -1.75
N LEU A 16 6.37 -7.93 -2.60
CA LEU A 16 6.90 -7.26 -3.80
C LEU A 16 7.78 -6.06 -3.46
N CYS A 17 7.52 -5.35 -2.36
CA CYS A 17 8.37 -4.27 -1.89
C CYS A 17 9.70 -4.81 -1.37
N GLU A 18 9.67 -5.88 -0.57
CA GLU A 18 10.87 -6.55 -0.02
C GLU A 18 11.74 -7.20 -1.11
N ALA A 19 11.12 -7.80 -2.13
CA ALA A 19 11.84 -8.45 -3.23
C ALA A 19 12.48 -7.47 -4.22
N ALA A 20 12.08 -6.19 -4.17
CA ALA A 20 12.68 -5.16 -5.02
C ALA A 20 14.02 -4.67 -4.46
N THR A 21 14.81 -3.97 -5.28
CA THR A 21 16.06 -3.37 -4.79
C THR A 21 15.78 -2.40 -3.64
N PRO A 22 16.51 -2.51 -2.52
CA PRO A 22 16.35 -1.61 -1.36
C PRO A 22 16.46 -0.13 -1.74
N GLY A 23 15.68 0.71 -1.06
CA GLY A 23 15.71 2.17 -1.19
C GLY A 23 16.78 2.86 -0.30
N PRO A 24 16.87 4.20 -0.34
CA PRO A 24 16.12 5.12 -1.20
C PRO A 24 16.68 5.16 -2.63
N TRP A 25 15.83 5.47 -3.60
CA TRP A 25 16.25 5.71 -4.98
C TRP A 25 16.22 7.23 -5.24
N SER A 26 17.21 7.72 -5.96
CA SER A 26 17.28 9.11 -6.41
C SER A 26 17.30 9.17 -7.94
N VAL A 27 16.80 10.27 -8.48
CA VAL A 27 16.90 10.57 -9.91
C VAL A 27 18.01 11.58 -10.11
N GLU A 28 19.04 11.24 -10.90
CA GLU A 28 20.09 12.19 -11.21
C GLU A 28 19.56 13.34 -12.10
N PRO A 29 19.94 14.60 -11.79
CA PRO A 29 19.61 15.74 -12.61
C PRO A 29 20.48 15.69 -13.88
N ASP A 30 19.81 15.49 -15.02
CA ASP A 30 20.29 15.77 -16.36
C ASP A 30 21.66 15.16 -16.74
N GLY A 31 21.66 13.86 -16.99
CA GLY A 31 22.57 13.21 -17.94
C GLY A 31 21.73 12.55 -19.03
N GLU A 32 22.24 12.43 -20.26
CA GLU A 32 21.64 11.60 -21.30
C GLU A 32 21.48 10.17 -20.77
N CYS A 33 20.33 9.89 -20.17
CA CYS A 33 19.98 8.58 -19.68
C CYS A 33 19.17 7.96 -20.84
N PRO A 34 19.76 7.11 -21.71
CA PRO A 34 18.97 6.35 -22.65
C PRO A 34 17.93 5.61 -21.81
N VAL A 35 16.66 5.85 -22.11
CA VAL A 35 15.50 5.43 -21.31
C VAL A 35 15.66 3.99 -20.83
N LEU A 36 16.18 3.83 -19.62
CA LEU A 36 16.29 2.58 -18.87
C LEU A 36 15.38 2.75 -17.65
N VAL A 37 14.08 2.88 -17.92
CA VAL A 37 13.04 2.88 -16.89
C VAL A 37 12.92 1.43 -16.42
N ALA A 38 13.83 1.05 -15.51
CA ALA A 38 14.09 -0.30 -15.03
C ALA A 38 14.48 -1.30 -16.13
N ALA A 39 15.71 -1.81 -16.07
CA ALA A 39 16.04 -3.02 -16.81
C ALA A 39 15.19 -4.18 -16.25
N VAL A 40 14.11 -4.50 -16.94
CA VAL A 40 13.41 -5.76 -16.77
C VAL A 40 14.32 -6.88 -17.32
N ALA A 41 14.34 -8.04 -16.66
CA ALA A 41 15.13 -9.18 -17.14
C ALA A 41 14.81 -9.47 -18.63
N PRO A 42 15.77 -9.96 -19.44
CA PRO A 42 15.52 -10.26 -20.84
C PRO A 42 14.24 -11.08 -21.03
N GLY A 43 13.29 -10.54 -21.80
CA GLY A 43 11.99 -11.17 -22.06
C GLY A 43 10.84 -10.70 -21.16
N ALA A 44 11.12 -10.09 -20.00
CA ALA A 44 10.09 -9.39 -19.24
C ALA A 44 9.76 -8.05 -19.91
N ARG A 45 8.47 -7.72 -20.00
CA ARG A 45 7.98 -6.48 -20.63
C ARG A 45 6.83 -5.92 -19.79
N VAL A 46 6.81 -4.60 -19.64
CA VAL A 46 5.68 -3.86 -19.06
C VAL A 46 4.97 -3.16 -20.20
N PHE A 47 3.65 -3.27 -20.25
CA PHE A 47 2.82 -2.67 -21.30
C PHE A 47 1.82 -1.70 -20.67
N ALA A 48 1.60 -0.57 -21.31
CA ALA A 48 0.52 0.35 -20.96
C ALA A 48 -0.78 -0.10 -21.63
N ASP A 49 -1.91 0.02 -20.91
CA ASP A 49 -3.26 -0.24 -21.42
C ASP A 49 -4.22 0.86 -20.92
N PRO A 50 -4.86 1.67 -21.80
CA PRO A 50 -4.77 1.63 -23.26
C PRO A 50 -3.38 2.03 -23.78
N PRO A 51 -3.03 1.66 -25.02
CA PRO A 51 -1.79 2.10 -25.65
C PRO A 51 -1.80 3.63 -25.80
N GLY A 52 -0.88 4.33 -25.14
CA GLY A 52 -0.95 5.80 -25.07
C GLY A 52 0.38 6.56 -24.91
N GLY A 53 1.51 5.85 -24.87
CA GLY A 53 2.84 6.46 -24.81
C GLY A 53 3.48 6.35 -23.42
N SER A 54 4.80 6.20 -23.41
CA SER A 54 5.62 6.33 -22.20
C SER A 54 5.85 7.81 -21.93
N TYR A 55 5.92 8.19 -20.66
CA TYR A 55 6.38 9.50 -20.21
C TYR A 55 7.68 9.30 -19.42
N PRO A 56 8.80 8.95 -20.08
CA PRO A 56 9.97 8.39 -19.40
C PRO A 56 10.49 9.23 -18.23
N TYR A 57 10.44 10.56 -18.38
CA TYR A 57 10.85 11.50 -17.34
C TYR A 57 9.94 11.45 -16.11
N ASN A 58 8.62 11.42 -16.29
CA ASN A 58 7.68 11.33 -15.17
C ASN A 58 7.67 9.92 -14.58
N ASP A 59 7.78 8.90 -15.43
CA ASP A 59 7.80 7.49 -15.01
C ASP A 59 8.99 7.22 -14.07
N ARG A 60 10.20 7.73 -14.38
CA ARG A 60 11.36 7.56 -13.49
C ARG A 60 11.19 8.26 -12.14
N LEU A 61 10.60 9.45 -12.12
CA LEU A 61 10.34 10.20 -10.88
C LEU A 61 9.33 9.46 -10.01
N LEU A 62 8.24 9.00 -10.63
CA LEU A 62 7.21 8.21 -9.95
C LEU A 62 7.78 6.92 -9.36
N ILE A 63 8.57 6.17 -10.14
CA ILE A 63 9.17 4.91 -9.66
C ILE A 63 10.11 5.16 -8.48
N ALA A 64 10.95 6.19 -8.55
CA ALA A 64 11.87 6.52 -7.46
C ALA A 64 11.11 6.84 -6.17
N GLU A 65 10.07 7.67 -6.24
CA GLU A 65 9.24 8.06 -5.09
C GLU A 65 8.43 6.87 -4.53
N GLN A 66 7.83 6.06 -5.41
CA GLN A 66 7.00 4.92 -5.03
C GLN A 66 7.75 3.89 -4.19
N ARG A 67 9.07 3.75 -4.36
CA ARG A 67 9.87 2.81 -3.56
C ARG A 67 9.90 3.15 -2.08
N THR A 68 9.79 4.42 -1.73
CA THR A 68 9.67 4.88 -0.35
C THR A 68 8.22 4.95 0.09
N ALA A 69 7.35 5.48 -0.77
CA ALA A 69 5.94 5.70 -0.43
C ALA A 69 5.16 4.38 -0.22
N MET A 70 5.40 3.34 -1.02
CA MET A 70 4.62 2.10 -0.96
C MET A 70 4.76 1.35 0.37
N PRO A 71 5.98 1.08 0.90
CA PRO A 71 6.13 0.47 2.23
C PRO A 71 5.48 1.31 3.33
N ALA A 72 5.62 2.64 3.28
CA ALA A 72 5.02 3.55 4.26
C ALA A 72 3.48 3.49 4.23
N LEU A 73 2.89 3.47 3.02
CA LEU A 73 1.44 3.32 2.84
C LEU A 73 0.94 1.97 3.33
N LEU A 74 1.67 0.88 3.07
CA LEU A 74 1.30 -0.46 3.58
C LEU A 74 1.32 -0.50 5.11
N ALA A 75 2.36 0.07 5.73
CA ALA A 75 2.45 0.17 7.18
C ALA A 75 1.28 0.97 7.78
N GLU A 76 0.86 2.05 7.09
CA GLU A 76 -0.28 2.85 7.52
C GLU A 76 -1.61 2.13 7.38
N VAL A 77 -1.82 1.37 6.29
CA VAL A 77 -3.01 0.52 6.13
C VAL A 77 -3.09 -0.50 7.26
N GLU A 78 -1.99 -1.17 7.59
CA GLU A 78 -1.92 -2.11 8.71
C GLU A 78 -2.24 -1.43 10.05
N ARG A 79 -1.71 -0.22 10.28
CA ARG A 79 -2.01 0.56 11.47
C ARG A 79 -3.51 0.88 11.56
N LEU A 80 -4.12 1.35 10.47
CA LEU A 80 -5.54 1.68 10.42
C LEU A 80 -6.42 0.46 10.66
N LYS A 81 -6.05 -0.70 10.11
CA LYS A 81 -6.77 -1.96 10.34
C LYS A 81 -6.75 -2.37 11.81
N ARG A 82 -5.60 -2.25 12.49
CA ARG A 82 -5.51 -2.50 13.93
C ARG A 82 -6.37 -1.53 14.73
N SER A 83 -6.28 -0.23 14.47
CA SER A 83 -7.11 0.77 15.16
C SER A 83 -8.62 0.54 14.96
N LEU A 84 -9.03 0.07 13.78
CA LEU A 84 -10.42 -0.27 13.51
C LEU A 84 -10.88 -1.51 14.30
N ALA A 85 -10.05 -2.54 14.37
CA ALA A 85 -10.34 -3.75 15.16
C ALA A 85 -10.46 -3.43 16.65
N GLU A 86 -9.54 -2.64 17.20
CA GLU A 86 -9.57 -2.17 18.60
C GLU A 86 -10.86 -1.38 18.90
N SER A 87 -11.24 -0.47 18.01
CA SER A 87 -12.49 0.29 18.13
C SER A 87 -13.72 -0.62 18.15
N GLY A 88 -13.73 -1.67 17.32
CA GLY A 88 -14.80 -2.68 17.31
C GLY A 88 -14.94 -3.41 18.64
N THR A 89 -13.81 -3.85 19.20
CA THR A 89 -13.77 -4.50 20.53
C THR A 89 -14.31 -3.58 21.63
N LEU A 90 -13.92 -2.30 21.62
CA LEU A 90 -14.43 -1.30 22.56
C LEU A 90 -15.95 -1.12 22.46
N ILE A 91 -16.47 -1.08 21.24
CA ILE A 91 -17.92 -0.99 21.01
C ILE A 91 -18.64 -2.22 21.60
N ASP A 92 -18.09 -3.41 21.41
CA ASP A 92 -18.70 -4.64 21.93
C ASP A 92 -18.68 -4.71 23.46
N VAL A 93 -17.58 -4.27 24.09
CA VAL A 93 -17.50 -4.13 25.56
C VAL A 93 -18.55 -3.15 26.08
N LEU A 94 -18.68 -1.98 25.44
CA LEU A 94 -19.64 -0.95 25.86
C LEU A 94 -21.09 -1.42 25.70
N LYS A 95 -21.40 -2.16 24.63
CA LYS A 95 -22.73 -2.78 24.45
C LYS A 95 -23.03 -3.76 25.57
N HIS A 96 -22.09 -4.64 25.90
CA HIS A 96 -22.29 -5.62 26.96
C HIS A 96 -22.55 -4.96 28.32
N GLN A 97 -21.76 -3.94 28.67
CA GLN A 97 -21.98 -3.17 29.90
C GLN A 97 -23.35 -2.47 29.93
N LEU A 98 -23.81 -1.97 28.78
CA LEU A 98 -25.13 -1.35 28.67
C LEU A 98 -26.25 -2.37 28.89
N ASP A 99 -26.13 -3.57 28.33
CA ASP A 99 -27.10 -4.66 28.50
C ASP A 99 -27.18 -5.13 29.97
N GLU A 100 -26.04 -5.25 30.64
CA GLU A 100 -25.97 -5.56 32.08
C GLU A 100 -26.68 -4.50 32.92
N LEU A 101 -26.40 -3.21 32.66
CA LEU A 101 -27.06 -2.10 33.36
C LEU A 101 -28.57 -2.06 33.09
N GLY A 102 -28.99 -2.32 31.85
CA GLY A 102 -30.40 -2.40 31.49
C GLY A 102 -31.15 -3.50 32.25
N SER A 103 -30.51 -4.65 32.41
CA SER A 103 -31.05 -5.79 33.17
C SER A 103 -31.13 -5.50 34.68
N GLN A 104 -30.22 -4.69 35.22
CA GLN A 104 -30.26 -4.25 36.62
C GLN A 104 -31.37 -3.22 36.89
N ILE A 105 -31.75 -2.42 35.89
CA ILE A 105 -32.78 -1.38 36.00
C ILE A 105 -34.20 -1.96 35.78
N ASN A 106 -34.35 -2.99 34.94
CA ASN A 106 -35.61 -3.72 34.72
C ASN A 106 -35.40 -5.23 35.01
N PRO A 107 -35.41 -5.66 36.29
CA PRO A 107 -35.21 -7.05 36.68
C PRO A 107 -36.35 -7.99 36.29
#